data_AF-A0A0C2BGB7-F1
#
_entry.id   AF-A0A0C2BGB7-F1
#
_cell.length_a   1.000
_cell.length_b   1.000
_cell.length_c   1.000
_cell.angle_alpha   90.00
_cell.angle_beta   90.00
_cell.angle_gamma   90.00
#
_symmetry.space_group_name_H-M   'P 1'
#
loop_
_entity.id
_entity.type
_entity.pdbx_description
1 polymer ?
#
loop_
_entity_poly.entity_id
_entity_poly.type
_entity_poly.pdbx_seq_one_letter_code
_entity_poly.pdbx_strand_id
1 'polypeptide(L)'
;MEIGPFPADDSQAPASVRSMHLQNIYQMVSYCENISTCRRKILVEHFGEVYDAQMCLKSTTPCDVCQRLKQNPEGVKLFDVSEEALMILTALNRMRNVTLRLALLFYAIFSFVL
;
A
#
# COMPACT_ATOMS: atom_id res chain seq x y z
N MET A 1 5.99 18.10 15.88
CA MET A 1 5.22 16.89 15.57
C MET A 1 5.89 15.77 16.33
N GLU A 2 5.56 15.68 17.62
CA GLU A 2 6.09 14.64 18.49
C GLU A 2 5.46 13.33 18.04
N ILE A 3 6.28 12.37 17.63
CA ILE A 3 5.83 10.99 17.49
C ILE A 3 5.48 10.57 18.92
N GLY A 4 4.19 10.42 19.20
CA GLY A 4 3.70 10.00 20.52
C GLY A 4 4.35 8.68 20.97
N PRO A 5 4.18 8.31 22.24
CA PRO A 5 4.84 7.13 22.81
C PRO A 5 4.59 5.90 21.92
N PHE A 6 5.64 5.07 21.74
CA PHE A 6 5.50 3.75 21.13
C PHE A 6 4.28 3.04 21.74
N PRO A 7 3.39 2.44 20.93
CA PRO A 7 2.11 1.96 21.41
C PRO A 7 2.28 0.93 22.53
N ALA A 8 1.38 0.99 23.51
CA ALA A 8 1.25 0.00 24.56
C ALA A 8 1.17 -1.41 23.97
N ASP A 9 1.68 -2.40 24.70
CA ASP A 9 1.69 -3.83 24.32
C ASP A 9 0.32 -4.28 23.79
N ASP A 10 0.20 -4.35 22.46
CA ASP A 10 -1.03 -4.71 21.73
C ASP A 10 -1.52 -6.11 22.09
N SER A 11 -0.68 -6.95 22.72
CA SER A 11 -1.01 -8.32 23.10
C SER A 11 -2.09 -8.42 24.19
N GLN A 12 -2.29 -7.37 24.99
CA GLN A 12 -3.38 -7.31 25.99
C GLN A 12 -4.70 -6.70 25.46
N ALA A 13 -4.72 -6.14 24.24
CA ALA A 13 -5.93 -5.53 23.70
C ALA A 13 -6.97 -6.60 23.26
N PRO A 14 -8.28 -6.32 23.39
CA PRO A 14 -9.34 -7.19 22.88
C PRO A 14 -9.11 -7.55 21.41
N ALA A 15 -9.53 -8.76 20.99
CA ALA A 15 -9.32 -9.22 19.62
C ALA A 15 -9.87 -8.24 18.56
N SER A 16 -11.02 -7.62 18.83
CA SER A 16 -11.62 -6.59 17.96
C SER A 16 -10.73 -5.34 17.82
N VAL A 17 -10.10 -4.90 18.90
CA VAL A 17 -9.18 -3.74 18.91
C VAL A 17 -7.92 -4.07 18.13
N ARG A 18 -7.34 -5.27 18.34
CA ARG A 18 -6.18 -5.73 17.57
C ARG A 18 -6.48 -5.83 16.07
N SER A 19 -7.65 -6.34 15.69
CA SER A 19 -8.07 -6.37 14.29
C SER A 19 -8.22 -4.97 13.69
N MET A 20 -8.74 -4.00 14.45
CA MET A 20 -8.82 -2.61 14.03
C MET A 20 -7.42 -1.99 13.84
N HIS A 21 -6.50 -2.20 14.79
CA HIS A 21 -5.12 -1.70 14.69
C HIS A 21 -4.42 -2.29 13.46
N LEU A 22 -4.57 -3.60 13.22
CA LEU A 22 -4.02 -4.26 12.05
C LEU A 22 -4.59 -3.68 10.75
N GLN A 23 -5.90 -3.40 10.71
CA GLN A 23 -6.54 -2.77 9.56
C GLN A 23 -5.96 -1.37 9.28
N ASN A 24 -5.71 -0.58 10.33
CA ASN A 24 -5.11 0.74 10.20
C ASN A 24 -3.68 0.66 9.63
N ILE A 25 -2.90 -0.35 10.04
CA ILE A 25 -1.57 -0.61 9.48
C ILE A 25 -1.68 -0.96 7.99
N TYR A 26 -2.61 -1.84 7.60
CA TYR A 26 -2.82 -2.19 6.19
C TYR A 26 -3.24 -0.99 5.33
N GLN A 27 -4.00 -0.05 5.88
CA GLN A 27 -4.30 1.20 5.20
C GLN A 27 -3.04 2.03 4.94
N MET A 28 -2.10 2.08 5.87
CA MET A 28 -0.81 2.76 5.67
C MET A 28 0.09 2.04 4.66
N VAL A 29 0.11 0.70 4.68
CA VAL A 29 0.82 -0.10 3.66
C VAL A 29 0.26 0.19 2.27
N SER A 30 -1.07 0.15 2.11
CA SER A 30 -1.74 0.48 0.85
C SER A 30 -1.46 1.92 0.40
N TYR A 31 -1.41 2.87 1.34
CA TYR A 31 -0.98 4.23 1.03
C TYR A 31 0.44 4.25 0.46
N CYS A 32 1.40 3.59 1.08
CA CYS A 32 2.80 3.58 0.63
C CYS A 32 2.99 2.90 -0.74
N GLU A 33 2.34 1.76 -0.95
CA GLU A 33 2.46 0.95 -2.18
C GLU A 33 1.73 1.56 -3.38
N ASN A 34 0.76 2.44 -3.15
CA ASN A 34 0.04 3.08 -4.25
C ASN A 34 0.96 4.05 -5.01
N ILE A 35 1.17 3.77 -6.30
CA ILE A 35 2.00 4.58 -7.20
C ILE A 35 1.20 5.41 -8.22
N SER A 36 -0.14 5.27 -8.24
CA SER A 36 -1.00 5.80 -9.32
C SER A 36 -1.96 6.89 -8.85
N THR A 37 -2.33 6.89 -7.57
CA THR A 37 -3.31 7.80 -6.98
C THR A 37 -2.60 8.93 -6.24
N CYS A 38 -3.10 10.17 -6.38
CA CYS A 38 -2.55 11.35 -5.72
C CYS A 38 -2.47 11.17 -4.19
N ARG A 39 -1.30 11.43 -3.59
CA ARG A 39 -1.08 11.32 -2.13
C ARG A 39 -2.05 12.19 -1.33
N ARG A 40 -2.29 13.42 -1.77
CA ARG A 40 -3.20 14.37 -1.09
C ARG A 40 -4.64 13.86 -1.12
N LYS A 41 -5.06 13.25 -2.23
CA LYS A 41 -6.40 12.66 -2.34
C LYS A 41 -6.60 11.55 -1.31
N ILE A 42 -5.67 10.61 -1.23
CA ILE A 42 -5.77 9.49 -0.27
C ILE A 42 -5.84 10.00 1.17
N LEU A 43 -4.98 10.95 1.54
CA LEU A 43 -4.96 11.49 2.90
C LEU A 43 -6.25 12.24 3.25
N VAL A 44 -6.78 13.05 2.34
CA VAL A 44 -8.00 13.84 2.57
C VAL A 44 -9.23 12.91 2.63
N GLU A 45 -9.33 11.94 1.72
CA GLU A 45 -10.43 10.96 1.70
C GLU A 45 -10.41 10.02 2.92
N HIS A 46 -9.23 9.74 3.49
CA HIS A 46 -9.13 8.98 4.73
C HIS A 46 -9.85 9.66 5.90
N PHE A 47 -9.94 10.99 5.92
CA PHE A 47 -10.70 11.77 6.91
C PHE A 47 -12.15 12.05 6.49
N GLY A 48 -12.63 11.44 5.41
CA GLY A 48 -14.00 11.57 4.92
C GLY A 48 -14.27 12.81 4.07
N GLU A 49 -13.22 13.52 3.65
CA GLU A 49 -13.34 14.69 2.78
C GLU A 49 -13.14 14.34 1.30
N VAL A 50 -13.81 15.05 0.39
CA VAL A 50 -13.66 14.83 -1.05
C VAL A 50 -12.56 15.74 -1.62
N TYR A 51 -11.62 15.16 -2.37
CA TYR A 51 -10.52 15.91 -2.97
C TYR A 51 -10.35 15.66 -4.47
N ASP A 52 -10.23 16.75 -5.24
CA ASP A 52 -9.90 16.70 -6.66
C ASP A 52 -8.37 16.67 -6.87
N ALA A 53 -7.87 15.54 -7.35
CA ALA A 53 -6.44 15.34 -7.64
C ALA A 53 -5.90 16.34 -8.70
N GLN A 54 -6.75 16.92 -9.54
CA GLN A 54 -6.33 17.95 -10.50
C GLN A 54 -5.80 19.20 -9.80
N MET A 55 -6.28 19.51 -8.59
CA MET A 55 -5.73 20.61 -7.79
C MET A 55 -4.27 20.36 -7.43
N CYS A 56 -3.91 19.13 -7.05
CA CYS A 56 -2.52 18.76 -6.78
C CYS A 56 -1.67 18.79 -8.06
N LEU A 57 -2.20 18.26 -9.18
CA LEU A 57 -1.50 18.22 -10.46
C LEU A 57 -1.14 19.61 -11.02
N LYS A 58 -2.05 20.59 -10.86
CA LYS A 58 -1.87 21.98 -11.29
C LYS A 58 -1.13 22.85 -10.27
N SER A 59 -0.91 22.35 -9.05
CA SER A 59 -0.22 23.12 -8.01
C SER A 59 1.27 23.33 -8.32
N THR A 60 1.87 24.31 -7.66
CA THR A 60 3.32 24.57 -7.72
C THR A 60 4.14 23.50 -6.99
N THR A 61 3.50 22.74 -6.08
CA THR A 61 4.12 21.71 -5.24
C THR A 61 3.36 20.36 -5.37
N PRO A 62 3.33 19.73 -6.56
CA PRO A 62 2.65 18.45 -6.72
C PRO A 62 3.31 17.37 -5.85
N CYS A 63 2.53 16.37 -5.43
CA CYS A 63 3.10 15.17 -4.80
C CYS A 63 3.89 14.34 -5.82
N ASP A 64 4.69 13.40 -5.32
CA ASP A 64 5.51 12.46 -6.10
C ASP A 64 4.72 11.77 -7.22
N VAL A 65 3.53 11.24 -6.92
CA VAL A 65 2.67 10.55 -7.89
C VAL A 65 2.18 11.50 -8.99
N CYS A 66 1.66 12.68 -8.62
CA CYS A 66 1.19 13.67 -9.59
C CYS A 66 2.34 14.23 -10.44
N GLN A 67 3.53 14.37 -9.84
CA GLN A 67 4.73 14.79 -10.55
C GLN A 67 5.14 13.75 -11.61
N ARG A 68 5.13 12.46 -11.25
CA ARG A 68 5.40 11.36 -12.19
C ARG A 68 4.37 11.33 -13.32
N LEU A 69 3.08 11.47 -12.99
CA LEU A 69 2.00 11.52 -13.98
C LEU A 69 2.16 12.69 -14.96
N LYS A 70 2.58 13.86 -14.46
CA LYS A 70 2.83 15.04 -15.31
C LYS A 70 4.00 14.82 -16.28
N GLN A 71 5.03 14.09 -15.86
CA GLN A 71 6.20 13.79 -16.67
C GLN A 71 5.94 12.68 -17.69
N ASN A 72 5.19 11.65 -17.29
CA ASN A 72 4.84 10.52 -18.14
C ASN A 72 3.41 10.04 -17.86
N PRO A 73 2.41 10.57 -18.60
CA PRO A 73 1.01 10.21 -18.41
C PRO A 73 0.72 8.71 -18.63
N GLU A 74 1.50 8.03 -19.47
CA GLU A 74 1.37 6.60 -19.74
C GLU A 74 2.40 5.74 -18.97
N GLY A 75 3.04 6.32 -17.96
CA GLY A 75 4.11 5.67 -17.21
C GLY A 75 3.66 4.55 -16.27
N VAL A 76 2.36 4.47 -15.96
CA VAL A 76 1.78 3.41 -15.13
C VAL A 76 0.82 2.61 -16.00
N LYS A 77 1.05 1.30 -16.08
CA LYS A 77 0.22 0.38 -16.85
C LYS A 77 -0.24 -0.76 -15.93
N LEU A 78 -1.49 -1.16 -16.11
CA LEU A 78 -2.04 -2.31 -15.40
C LEU A 78 -1.66 -3.58 -16.16
N PHE A 79 -1.11 -4.55 -15.44
CA PHE A 79 -0.81 -5.87 -15.96
C PHE A 79 -1.68 -6.89 -15.24
N ASP A 80 -2.27 -7.80 -15.99
CA ASP A 80 -2.94 -8.96 -15.42
C ASP A 80 -1.87 -9.96 -15.00
N VAL A 81 -1.77 -10.19 -13.68
CA VAL A 81 -0.84 -11.12 -13.06
C VAL A 81 -1.57 -12.28 -12.37
N SER A 82 -2.81 -12.57 -12.80
CA SER A 82 -3.67 -13.58 -12.17
C SER A 82 -3.10 -14.99 -12.29
N GLU A 83 -2.44 -15.32 -13.40
CA GLU A 83 -1.84 -16.63 -13.62
C GLU A 83 -0.64 -16.85 -12.69
N GLU A 84 0.22 -15.84 -12.56
CA GLU A 84 1.35 -15.81 -11.65
C GLU A 84 0.89 -15.94 -10.19
N ALA A 85 -0.17 -15.22 -9.82
CA ALA A 85 -0.77 -15.35 -8.50
C ALA A 85 -1.26 -16.79 -8.23
N LEU A 86 -1.90 -17.45 -9.21
CA LEU A 86 -2.35 -18.83 -9.07
C LEU A 86 -1.19 -19.82 -8.93
N MET A 87 -0.10 -19.61 -9.69
CA MET A 87 1.13 -20.40 -9.56
C MET A 87 1.72 -20.29 -8.16
N ILE A 88 1.78 -19.07 -7.61
CA ILE A 88 2.27 -18.83 -6.24
C ILE A 88 1.39 -19.54 -5.22
N LEU A 89 0.06 -19.40 -5.31
CA LEU A 89 -0.88 -20.07 -4.39
C LEU A 89 -0.73 -21.59 -4.43
N THR A 90 -0.58 -22.16 -5.63
CA THR A 90 -0.39 -23.60 -5.83
C THR A 90 0.94 -24.07 -5.23
N ALA A 91 2.01 -23.28 -5.39
CA ALA A 91 3.32 -23.58 -4.82
C ALA A 91 3.28 -23.51 -3.28
N LEU A 92 2.67 -22.47 -2.70
CA LEU A 92 2.53 -22.31 -1.25
C LEU A 92 1.83 -23.50 -0.61
N ASN A 93 0.76 -24.02 -1.23
CA ASN A 93 0.02 -25.17 -0.71
C ASN A 93 0.83 -26.47 -0.70
N ARG A 94 1.86 -26.59 -1.56
CA ARG A 94 2.75 -27.77 -1.62
C ARG A 94 3.94 -27.66 -0.66
N MET A 95 4.25 -26.47 -0.15
CA MET A 95 5.39 -26.22 0.72
C MET A 95 5.01 -26.42 2.20
N ARG A 96 5.47 -27.52 2.81
CA ARG A 96 5.15 -27.88 4.20
C ARG A 96 5.81 -26.98 5.25
N ASN A 97 6.88 -26.24 4.89
CA ASN A 97 7.63 -25.32 5.74
C ASN A 97 7.99 -24.04 4.96
N VAL A 98 7.10 -23.03 4.98
CA VAL A 98 7.39 -21.73 4.36
C VAL A 98 8.18 -20.87 5.36
N THR A 99 9.47 -20.65 5.12
CA THR A 99 10.26 -19.71 5.90
C THR A 99 9.97 -18.27 5.45
N LEU A 100 9.87 -17.32 6.38
CA LEU A 100 9.64 -15.88 6.17
C LEU A 100 10.46 -15.25 5.02
N ARG A 101 11.64 -15.80 4.71
CA ARG A 101 12.49 -15.36 3.60
C ARG A 101 11.87 -15.58 2.22
N LEU A 102 11.06 -16.62 2.04
CA LEU A 102 10.40 -16.88 0.76
C LEU A 102 9.22 -15.90 0.54
N ALA A 103 8.46 -15.61 1.60
CA ALA A 103 7.40 -14.60 1.57
C ALA A 103 7.92 -13.19 1.23
N LEU A 104 9.09 -12.81 1.77
CA LEU A 104 9.76 -11.54 1.44
C LEU A 104 10.23 -11.48 -0.02
N LEU A 105 10.71 -12.59 -0.59
CA LEU A 105 11.05 -12.67 -2.01
C LEU A 105 9.80 -12.49 -2.88
N PHE A 106 8.66 -13.07 -2.51
CA PHE A 106 7.39 -12.88 -3.24
C PHE A 106 6.87 -11.44 -3.17
N TYR A 107 6.96 -10.81 -2.00
CA TYR A 107 6.57 -9.41 -1.82
C TYR A 107 7.48 -8.47 -2.63
N ALA A 108 8.79 -8.75 -2.67
CA ALA A 108 9.75 -8.01 -3.48
C ALA A 108 9.52 -8.19 -4.98
N ILE A 109 9.14 -9.38 -5.44
CA ILE A 109 8.77 -9.64 -6.84
C ILE A 109 7.51 -8.83 -7.21
N PHE A 110 6.48 -8.83 -6.35
CA PHE A 110 5.26 -8.05 -6.59
C PHE A 110 5.53 -6.53 -6.60
N SER A 111 6.43 -6.04 -5.74
CA SER A 111 6.80 -4.63 -5.69
C SER A 111 7.74 -4.18 -6.83
N PHE A 112 8.37 -5.10 -7.56
CA PHE A 112 9.22 -4.79 -8.72
C PHE A 112 8.47 -4.88 -10.07
N VAL A 113 7.30 -5.52 -10.08
CA VAL A 113 6.46 -5.69 -11.28
C VAL A 113 5.43 -4.55 -11.42
N LEU A 114 5.27 -3.68 -10.41
CA LEU A 114 4.43 -2.47 -10.44
C LEU A 114 5.25 -1.17 -10.56
#